data_AF-A0A2G9NY17-F1
#
_entry.id   AF-A0A2G9NY17-F1
#
_cell.length_a   1.000
_cell.length_b   1.000
_cell.length_c   1.000
_cell.angle_alpha   90.00
_cell.angle_beta   90.00
_cell.angle_gamma   90.00
#
_symmetry.space_group_name_H-M   'P 1'
#
loop_
_entity.id
_entity.type
_entity.pdbx_description
1 polymer ?
#
loop_
_entity_poly.entity_id
_entity_poly.type
_entity_poly.pdbx_seq_one_letter_code
_entity_poly.pdbx_strand_id
1 'polypeptide(L)'
;YVVVEGVRECNRDARAEFARYLQAGGKIVLIGDACTEFQGAKGWSIGENNFGELLPVTFVGDETVDSKIRIYDPDNPVFDGIANFRVTGSVARVAMKDNAVLLAFIGSGDSYSADSLPAVVYGEVQNSGGTNGEVYYFAFDATKTSRQLWLNLFTH
;
A
#
# COMPACT_ATOMS: atom_id res chain seq x y z
N TYR A 1 3.58 -12.10 -7.50
CA TYR A 1 3.34 -11.17 -6.40
C TYR A 1 4.20 -11.56 -5.20
N VAL A 2 4.72 -10.56 -4.48
CA VAL A 2 5.26 -10.71 -3.13
C VAL A 2 4.35 -9.92 -2.19
N VAL A 3 3.87 -10.56 -1.13
CA VAL A 3 3.06 -9.91 -0.10
C VAL A 3 3.95 -9.63 1.11
N VAL A 4 4.01 -8.38 1.54
CA VAL A 4 4.81 -7.91 2.67
C VAL A 4 3.86 -7.41 3.75
N GLU A 5 3.72 -8.21 4.82
CA GLU A 5 2.74 -8.01 5.89
C GLU A 5 3.33 -8.43 7.24
N GLY A 6 2.87 -7.79 8.33
CA GLY A 6 3.06 -8.29 9.71
C GLY A 6 4.48 -8.17 10.24
N VAL A 7 5.40 -7.61 9.46
CA VAL A 7 6.81 -7.43 9.83
C VAL A 7 7.14 -5.95 9.74
N ARG A 8 7.15 -5.25 10.88
CA ARG A 8 7.43 -3.82 10.96
C ARG A 8 8.90 -3.48 10.65
N GLU A 9 9.83 -4.29 11.14
CA GLU A 9 11.27 -4.10 10.93
C GLU A 9 11.83 -4.97 9.80
N CYS A 10 12.46 -4.35 8.80
CA CYS A 10 13.12 -5.05 7.69
C CYS A 10 14.55 -4.55 7.53
N ASN A 11 15.50 -5.49 7.44
CA ASN A 11 16.90 -5.17 7.20
C ASN A 11 17.15 -4.59 5.80
N ARG A 12 18.35 -4.04 5.59
CA ARG A 12 18.73 -3.41 4.31
C ARG A 12 18.67 -4.37 3.13
N ASP A 13 19.07 -5.62 3.34
CA ASP A 13 19.15 -6.62 2.27
C ASP A 13 17.75 -6.99 1.77
N ALA A 14 16.78 -7.18 2.67
CA ALA A 14 15.39 -7.45 2.31
C ALA A 14 14.78 -6.28 1.52
N ARG A 15 15.00 -5.04 1.97
CA ARG A 15 14.51 -3.83 1.27
C ARG A 15 15.14 -3.67 -0.12
N ALA A 16 16.44 -3.94 -0.22
CA ALA A 16 17.16 -3.91 -1.50
C ALA A 16 16.63 -4.99 -2.46
N GLU A 17 16.32 -6.18 -1.94
CA GLU A 17 15.75 -7.27 -2.72
C GLU A 17 14.33 -6.94 -3.22
N PHE A 18 13.49 -6.33 -2.39
CA PHE A 18 12.17 -5.85 -2.82
C PHE A 18 12.28 -4.77 -3.90
N ALA A 19 13.21 -3.83 -3.75
CA ALA A 19 13.46 -2.80 -4.75
C ALA A 19 13.92 -3.43 -6.08
N ARG A 20 14.86 -4.37 -6.03
CA ARG A 20 15.34 -5.11 -7.20
C ARG A 20 14.22 -5.91 -7.87
N TYR A 21 13.35 -6.55 -7.09
CA TYR A 21 12.20 -7.29 -7.61
C TYR A 21 11.21 -6.38 -8.34
N LEU A 22 10.86 -5.21 -7.77
CA LEU A 22 10.02 -4.22 -8.43
C LEU A 22 10.65 -3.67 -9.71
N GLN A 23 11.94 -3.31 -9.65
CA GLN A 23 12.71 -2.85 -10.80
C GLN A 23 12.90 -3.94 -11.86
N ALA A 24 12.57 -5.19 -11.59
CA ALA A 24 12.56 -6.28 -12.57
C ALA A 24 11.17 -6.55 -13.16
N GLY A 25 10.18 -5.69 -12.90
CA GLY A 25 8.78 -5.90 -13.31
C GLY A 25 7.97 -6.75 -12.33
N GLY A 26 8.47 -6.96 -11.12
CA GLY A 26 7.77 -7.66 -10.05
C GLY A 26 6.56 -6.87 -9.53
N LYS A 27 5.64 -7.58 -8.88
CA LYS A 27 4.44 -7.00 -8.27
C LYS A 27 4.47 -7.17 -6.75
N ILE A 28 4.41 -6.10 -5.97
CA ILE A 28 4.41 -6.13 -4.50
C ILE A 28 3.07 -5.65 -3.94
N VAL A 29 2.59 -6.35 -2.93
CA VAL A 29 1.51 -5.90 -2.05
C VAL A 29 2.11 -5.58 -0.69
N LEU A 30 2.07 -4.32 -0.29
CA LEU A 30 2.58 -3.82 0.98
C LEU A 30 1.42 -3.51 1.91
N ILE A 31 1.42 -4.10 3.11
CA ILE A 31 0.29 -4.03 4.03
C ILE A 31 0.70 -3.33 5.33
N GLY A 32 -0.07 -2.30 5.70
CA GLY A 32 0.05 -1.57 6.95
C GLY A 32 1.42 -0.95 7.13
N ASP A 33 2.05 -1.20 8.27
CA ASP A 33 3.35 -0.67 8.65
C ASP A 33 4.52 -1.61 8.29
N ALA A 34 4.29 -2.57 7.39
CA ALA A 34 5.31 -3.54 7.05
C ALA A 34 6.57 -2.88 6.45
N CYS A 35 7.74 -3.29 6.91
CA CYS A 35 9.05 -2.73 6.57
C CYS A 35 9.18 -1.20 6.77
N THR A 36 8.41 -0.60 7.67
CA THR A 36 8.56 0.82 8.02
C THR A 36 9.71 1.08 8.99
N GLU A 37 10.33 0.07 9.60
CA GLU A 37 11.39 0.27 10.60
C GLU A 37 12.71 -0.41 10.24
N PHE A 38 13.82 0.27 10.58
CA PHE A 38 15.18 -0.28 10.48
C PHE A 38 16.07 0.40 11.51
N GLN A 39 16.62 -0.36 12.47
CA GLN A 39 17.54 0.15 13.49
C GLN A 39 17.00 1.39 14.25
N GLY A 40 15.69 1.40 14.54
CA GLY A 40 15.02 2.49 15.25
C GLY A 40 14.65 3.71 14.41
N ALA A 41 15.04 3.78 13.13
CA ALA A 41 14.52 4.76 12.19
C ALA A 41 13.17 4.29 11.62
N LYS A 42 12.26 5.23 11.35
CA LYS A 42 10.93 5.00 10.76
C LYS A 42 10.84 5.50 9.32
N GLY A 43 10.08 4.80 8.49
CA GLY A 43 9.85 5.03 7.07
C GLY A 43 10.45 3.98 6.12
N TRP A 44 10.01 4.04 4.87
CA TRP A 44 10.52 3.18 3.80
C TRP A 44 11.77 3.75 3.11
N SER A 45 12.02 5.06 3.21
CA SER A 45 13.18 5.75 2.64
C SER A 45 14.38 5.81 3.61
N ILE A 46 14.64 4.74 4.36
CA ILE A 46 15.77 4.66 5.29
C ILE A 46 16.98 4.04 4.57
N GLY A 47 18.10 4.76 4.52
CA GLY A 47 19.39 4.28 3.99
C GLY A 47 19.65 4.65 2.54
N GLU A 48 20.57 3.94 1.87
CA GLU A 48 21.06 4.28 0.52
C GLU A 48 20.27 3.60 -0.61
N ASN A 49 19.48 2.56 -0.30
CA ASN A 49 18.77 1.73 -1.28
C ASN A 49 17.26 2.04 -1.33
N ASN A 50 16.89 3.33 -1.30
CA ASN A 50 15.55 3.86 -0.97
C ASN A 50 14.36 3.11 -1.59
N PHE A 51 13.96 2.00 -0.95
CA PHE A 51 12.75 1.24 -1.27
C PHE A 51 11.52 2.16 -1.28
N GLY A 52 11.49 3.11 -0.35
CA GLY A 52 10.46 4.14 -0.29
C GLY A 52 10.31 4.98 -1.56
N GLU A 53 11.35 5.18 -2.39
CA GLU A 53 11.20 5.90 -3.67
C GLU A 53 10.31 5.15 -4.66
N LEU A 54 10.30 3.82 -4.61
CA LEU A 54 9.53 2.97 -5.51
C LEU A 54 8.08 2.77 -5.07
N LEU A 55 7.75 3.15 -3.84
CA LEU A 55 6.40 3.03 -3.30
C LEU A 55 5.53 4.22 -3.75
N PRO A 56 4.22 4.01 -3.96
CA PRO A 56 3.28 5.09 -4.29
C PRO A 56 2.92 5.96 -3.07
N VAL A 57 3.43 5.63 -1.89
CA VAL A 57 3.11 6.29 -0.63
C VAL A 57 4.37 6.50 0.21
N THR A 58 4.31 7.51 1.08
CA THR A 58 5.32 7.83 2.08
C THR A 58 4.74 7.64 3.48
N PHE A 59 5.46 6.95 4.36
CA PHE A 59 5.07 6.81 5.75
C PHE A 59 5.16 8.14 6.48
N VAL A 60 4.09 8.53 7.18
CA VAL A 60 4.00 9.76 7.97
C VAL A 60 3.99 9.44 9.47
N GLY A 61 3.35 8.35 9.87
CA GLY A 61 3.21 7.97 11.26
C GLY A 61 2.24 6.81 11.46
N ASP A 62 1.93 6.53 12.72
CA ASP A 62 0.90 5.57 13.12
C ASP A 62 -0.38 6.35 13.49
N GLU A 63 -1.57 5.87 13.09
CA GLU A 63 -2.85 6.51 13.39
C GLU A 63 -3.90 5.47 13.79
N THR A 64 -4.71 5.77 14.83
CA THR A 64 -5.82 4.89 15.22
C THR A 64 -7.10 5.37 14.54
N VAL A 65 -7.77 4.47 13.83
CA VAL A 65 -9.00 4.75 13.09
C VAL A 65 -10.17 3.94 13.65
N ASP A 66 -11.35 4.53 13.59
CA ASP A 66 -12.64 3.83 13.66
C ASP A 66 -13.55 4.45 12.59
N SER A 67 -13.51 3.87 11.40
CA SER A 67 -14.13 4.49 10.21
C SER A 67 -14.48 3.44 9.17
N LYS A 68 -14.86 3.87 7.97
CA LYS A 68 -15.16 3.01 6.82
C LYS A 68 -14.14 3.20 5.73
N ILE A 69 -13.84 2.10 5.04
CA ILE A 69 -13.22 2.17 3.72
C ILE A 69 -14.29 2.56 2.72
N ARG A 70 -13.94 3.54 1.89
CA ARG A 70 -14.71 4.04 0.78
C ARG A 70 -13.92 3.78 -0.50
N ILE A 71 -14.54 3.09 -1.43
CA ILE A 71 -13.96 2.85 -2.76
C ILE A 71 -14.02 4.17 -3.54
N TYR A 72 -12.86 4.64 -3.99
CA TYR A 72 -12.73 5.87 -4.78
C TYR A 72 -12.89 5.60 -6.27
N ASP A 73 -12.32 4.48 -6.73
CA ASP A 73 -12.41 4.00 -8.11
C ASP A 73 -13.22 2.69 -8.13
N PRO A 74 -14.56 2.74 -8.21
CA PRO A 74 -15.43 1.57 -8.14
C PRO A 74 -15.37 0.69 -9.38
N ASP A 75 -14.90 1.22 -10.51
CA ASP A 75 -14.75 0.47 -11.76
C ASP A 75 -13.41 -0.28 -11.82
N ASN A 76 -12.55 -0.11 -10.81
CA ASN A 76 -11.32 -0.87 -10.72
C ASN A 76 -11.61 -2.35 -10.44
N PRO A 77 -11.10 -3.30 -11.26
CA PRO A 77 -11.38 -4.73 -11.09
C PRO A 77 -11.03 -5.28 -9.70
N VAL A 78 -10.09 -4.64 -8.98
CA VAL A 78 -9.76 -5.03 -7.60
C VAL A 78 -10.98 -4.99 -6.68
N PHE A 79 -11.97 -4.13 -6.94
CA PHE A 79 -13.17 -3.97 -6.13
C PHE A 79 -14.43 -4.65 -6.67
N ASP A 80 -14.32 -5.47 -7.71
CA ASP A 80 -15.48 -6.20 -8.26
C ASP A 80 -16.21 -7.00 -7.16
N GLY A 81 -17.49 -6.64 -6.95
CA GLY A 81 -18.34 -7.26 -5.93
C GLY A 81 -18.03 -6.88 -4.48
N ILE A 82 -17.22 -5.83 -4.26
CA ILE A 82 -16.82 -5.38 -2.92
C ILE A 82 -17.59 -4.11 -2.55
N ALA A 83 -18.19 -4.13 -1.36
CA ALA A 83 -18.83 -2.97 -0.77
C ALA A 83 -17.96 -2.34 0.32
N ASN A 84 -18.25 -1.09 0.68
CA ASN A 84 -17.61 -0.38 1.78
C ASN A 84 -17.71 -1.17 3.10
N PHE A 85 -16.60 -1.33 3.82
CA PHE A 85 -16.54 -2.04 5.11
C PHE A 85 -15.88 -1.19 6.19
N ARG A 86 -16.15 -1.53 7.46
CA ARG A 86 -15.59 -0.82 8.62
C ARG A 86 -14.16 -1.27 8.87
N VAL A 87 -13.29 -0.33 9.24
CA VAL A 87 -11.93 -0.59 9.72
C VAL A 87 -11.76 0.08 11.07
N THR A 88 -11.21 -0.67 12.02
CA THR A 88 -10.93 -0.25 13.39
C THR A 88 -9.55 -0.70 13.81
N GLY A 89 -8.79 0.17 14.48
CA GLY A 89 -7.48 -0.17 15.04
C GLY A 89 -6.36 0.76 14.56
N SER A 90 -5.12 0.37 14.81
CA SER A 90 -3.94 1.12 14.37
C SER A 90 -3.66 0.83 12.89
N VAL A 91 -3.44 1.88 12.11
CA VAL A 91 -3.03 1.83 10.70
C VAL A 91 -1.79 2.71 10.49
N ALA A 92 -1.03 2.44 9.43
CA ALA A 92 0.01 3.36 9.01
C ALA A 92 -0.62 4.58 8.32
N ARG A 93 -0.37 5.77 8.86
CA ARG A 93 -0.68 7.04 8.20
C ARG A 93 0.33 7.25 7.08
N VAL A 94 -0.18 7.41 5.88
CA VAL A 94 0.64 7.64 4.69
C VAL A 94 0.20 8.88 3.93
N ALA A 95 1.15 9.49 3.21
CA ALA A 95 0.88 10.49 2.18
C ALA A 95 1.07 9.85 0.81
N MET A 96 0.17 10.13 -0.13
CA MET A 96 0.35 9.70 -1.52
C MET A 96 1.43 10.53 -2.22
N LYS A 97 2.12 9.91 -3.15
CA LYS A 97 3.00 10.60 -4.10
C LYS A 97 2.23 11.06 -5.33
N ASP A 98 2.79 12.02 -6.07
CA ASP A 98 2.14 12.64 -7.23
C ASP A 98 1.79 11.66 -8.36
N ASN A 99 2.54 10.55 -8.49
CA ASN A 99 2.33 9.52 -9.50
C ASN A 99 1.47 8.34 -9.02
N ALA A 100 0.90 8.44 -7.81
CA ALA A 100 0.11 7.37 -7.22
C ALA A 100 -1.37 7.46 -7.63
N VAL A 101 -2.03 6.31 -7.73
CA VAL A 101 -3.46 6.19 -8.01
C VAL A 101 -4.19 5.81 -6.73
N LEU A 102 -5.11 6.66 -6.28
CA LEU A 102 -5.99 6.36 -5.14
C LEU A 102 -7.08 5.39 -5.59
N LEU A 103 -7.19 4.26 -4.92
CA LEU A 103 -8.21 3.25 -5.20
C LEU A 103 -9.30 3.24 -4.13
N ALA A 104 -8.92 3.42 -2.87
CA ALA A 104 -9.87 3.57 -1.76
C ALA A 104 -9.27 4.43 -0.63
N PHE A 105 -10.12 5.01 0.20
CA PHE A 105 -9.74 5.83 1.36
C PHE A 105 -10.51 5.46 2.63
N ILE A 106 -9.93 5.75 3.79
CA ILE A 106 -10.56 5.66 5.10
C ILE A 106 -11.12 7.03 5.41
N GLY A 107 -12.44 7.12 5.63
CA GLY A 107 -13.10 8.40 5.87
C GLY A 107 -14.56 8.25 6.30
N SER A 108 -15.04 9.25 7.04
CA SER A 108 -16.44 9.32 7.46
C SER A 108 -17.36 9.81 6.33
N GLY A 109 -16.86 10.69 5.47
CA GLY A 109 -17.57 11.20 4.29
C GLY A 109 -17.66 10.20 3.13
N ASP A 110 -18.41 10.58 2.10
CA ASP A 110 -18.55 9.81 0.86
C ASP A 110 -17.53 10.20 -0.22
N SER A 111 -16.79 11.30 0.00
CA SER A 111 -15.76 11.81 -0.92
C SER A 111 -14.41 11.93 -0.22
N TYR A 112 -13.33 11.78 -1.00
CA TYR A 112 -11.97 12.00 -0.51
C TYR A 112 -11.76 13.47 -0.12
N SER A 113 -11.17 13.70 1.05
CA SER A 113 -10.90 15.02 1.63
C SER A 113 -9.51 15.06 2.26
N ALA A 114 -9.06 16.24 2.70
CA ALA A 114 -7.78 16.40 3.40
C ALA A 114 -7.71 15.59 4.72
N ASP A 115 -8.86 15.25 5.31
CA ASP A 115 -8.95 14.44 6.53
C ASP A 115 -9.06 12.94 6.25
N SER A 116 -9.15 12.56 4.96
CA SER A 116 -9.21 11.14 4.56
C SER A 116 -7.82 10.53 4.54
N LEU A 117 -7.72 9.26 4.92
CA LEU A 117 -6.46 8.51 4.83
C LEU A 117 -6.50 7.61 3.59
N PRO A 118 -5.43 7.54 2.78
CA PRO A 118 -5.35 6.56 1.70
C PRO A 118 -5.44 5.14 2.27
N ALA A 119 -6.38 4.34 1.78
CA ALA A 119 -6.63 2.98 2.24
C ALA A 119 -6.05 1.94 1.29
N VAL A 120 -6.26 2.14 -0.01
CA VAL A 120 -5.69 1.33 -1.08
C VAL A 120 -5.11 2.27 -2.11
N VAL A 121 -3.82 2.12 -2.40
CA VAL A 121 -3.08 2.97 -3.34
C VAL A 121 -2.29 2.08 -4.29
N TYR A 122 -2.35 2.41 -5.58
CA TYR A 122 -1.60 1.74 -6.62
C TYR A 122 -0.50 2.66 -7.17
N GLY A 123 0.61 2.07 -7.61
CA GLY A 123 1.62 2.77 -8.39
C GLY A 123 2.46 1.83 -9.26
N GLU A 124 3.07 2.42 -10.28
CA GLU A 124 3.97 1.73 -11.20
C GLU A 124 5.40 2.19 -11.03
N VAL A 125 6.33 1.23 -11.10
CA VAL A 125 7.77 1.46 -11.20
C VAL A 125 8.15 1.29 -12.66
N GLN A 126 8.37 2.43 -13.33
CA GLN A 126 8.75 2.45 -14.75
C GLN A 126 10.11 1.76 -14.95
N ASN A 127 10.17 0.87 -15.93
CA ASN A 127 11.37 0.13 -16.26
C ASN A 127 11.68 0.25 -17.76
N SER A 128 12.93 0.55 -18.10
CA SER A 128 13.37 0.74 -19.49
C SER A 128 13.33 -0.55 -20.33
N GLY A 129 13.24 -1.71 -19.66
CA GLY A 129 13.24 -3.05 -20.28
C GLY A 129 11.88 -3.63 -20.66
N GLY A 130 10.77 -2.92 -20.42
CA GLY A 130 9.47 -3.23 -21.04
C GLY A 130 8.36 -3.80 -20.14
N THR A 131 8.64 -4.23 -18.90
CA THR A 131 7.60 -4.58 -17.92
C THR A 131 7.76 -3.70 -16.68
N ASN A 132 6.73 -2.89 -16.42
CA ASN A 132 6.70 -2.03 -15.23
C ASN A 132 6.50 -2.89 -13.98
N GLY A 133 7.17 -2.51 -12.90
CA GLY A 133 6.85 -3.05 -11.58
C GLY A 133 5.54 -2.46 -11.07
N GLU A 134 4.81 -3.20 -10.25
CA GLU A 134 3.54 -2.75 -9.69
C GLU A 134 3.59 -2.82 -8.17
N VAL A 135 3.06 -1.79 -7.50
CA VAL A 135 2.95 -1.74 -6.04
C VAL A 135 1.52 -1.41 -5.65
N TYR A 136 0.94 -2.27 -4.82
CA TYR A 136 -0.29 -1.97 -4.09
C TYR A 136 0.04 -1.76 -2.62
N TYR A 137 -0.38 -0.63 -2.06
CA TYR A 137 -0.38 -0.39 -0.62
C TYR A 137 -1.80 -0.59 -0.08
N PHE A 138 -1.92 -1.34 1.02
CA PHE A 138 -3.16 -1.49 1.79
C PHE A 138 -2.92 -1.01 3.23
N ALA A 139 -3.72 -0.07 3.72
CA ALA A 139 -3.64 0.40 5.11
C ALA A 139 -4.14 -0.62 6.14
N PHE A 140 -4.72 -1.72 5.69
CA PHE A 140 -5.39 -2.74 6.49
C PHE A 140 -5.05 -4.13 5.94
N ASP A 141 -5.13 -5.13 6.81
CA ASP A 141 -4.98 -6.53 6.39
C ASP A 141 -6.21 -6.99 5.61
N ALA A 142 -6.10 -6.94 4.28
CA ALA A 142 -7.14 -7.39 3.38
C ALA A 142 -7.51 -8.88 3.57
N THR A 143 -6.62 -9.72 4.10
CA THR A 143 -6.89 -11.17 4.26
C THR A 143 -7.93 -11.39 5.35
N LYS A 144 -7.91 -10.54 6.38
CA LYS A 144 -8.90 -10.51 7.46
C LYS A 144 -10.18 -9.78 7.07
N THR A 145 -10.14 -8.91 6.05
CA THR A 145 -11.27 -8.05 5.74
C THR A 145 -12.09 -8.47 4.52
N SER A 146 -11.45 -8.94 3.44
CA SER A 146 -12.17 -9.41 2.24
C SER A 146 -11.35 -10.40 1.44
N ARG A 147 -11.76 -11.67 1.46
CA ARG A 147 -11.20 -12.71 0.57
C ARG A 147 -11.36 -12.34 -0.91
N GLN A 148 -12.48 -11.71 -1.28
CA GLN A 148 -12.75 -11.33 -2.67
C GLN A 148 -11.74 -10.31 -3.18
N LEU A 149 -11.31 -9.37 -2.34
CA LEU A 149 -10.29 -8.36 -2.70
C LEU A 149 -8.98 -9.02 -3.16
N TRP A 150 -8.55 -10.06 -2.46
CA TRP A 150 -7.37 -10.83 -2.84
C TRP A 150 -7.55 -11.66 -4.10
N LEU A 151 -8.72 -12.27 -4.27
CA LEU A 151 -9.03 -13.01 -5.49
C LEU A 151 -8.99 -12.08 -6.69
N ASN A 152 -9.61 -10.91 -6.60
CA ASN A 152 -9.58 -9.90 -7.66
C ASN A 152 -8.15 -9.44 -7.93
N LEU A 153 -7.40 -9.07 -6.88
CA LEU A 153 -6.02 -8.58 -7.01
C LEU A 153 -5.08 -9.58 -7.70
N PHE A 154 -5.26 -10.89 -7.50
CA PHE A 154 -4.38 -11.91 -8.09
C PHE A 154 -4.89 -12.49 -9.41
N THR A 155 -6.11 -12.15 -9.80
CA THR A 155 -6.69 -12.55 -11.09
C THR A 155 -6.35 -11.53 -12.19
N HIS A 156 -5.95 -10.32 -11.79
CA HIS A 156 -5.55 -9.21 -12.65
C HIS A 156 -4.06 -8.84 -12.44
#